data_AF-A0A0N0D8B0-F1
#
_entry.id   AF-A0A0N0D8B0-F1
#
_cell.length_a   1.000
_cell.length_b   1.000
_cell.length_c   1.000
_cell.angle_alpha   90.00
_cell.angle_beta   90.00
_cell.angle_gamma   90.00
#
_symmetry.space_group_name_H-M   'P 1'
#
loop_
_entity.id
_entity.type
_entity.pdbx_description
1 polymer ?
#
loop_
_entity_poly.entity_id
_entity_poly.type
_entity_poly.pdbx_seq_one_letter_code
_entity_poly.pdbx_strand_id
1 'polypeptide(L)' 'MPRSLAFCVRKIRDNLSYVNRGVLQPGLAQRKVQHLETTYLSHDIDAVFEYGLHDYIQKFLALLAELSGQIETDFRFSE' A
#
# COMPACT_ATOMS: atom_id res chain seq x y z
N MET A 1 -9.22 10.69 -5.80
CA MET A 1 -8.10 10.28 -4.92
C MET A 1 -7.04 11.37 -4.68
N PRO A 2 -6.38 11.43 -3.50
CA PRO A 2 -5.20 12.25 -3.26
C PRO A 2 -3.97 11.76 -4.05
N ARG A 3 -3.44 12.62 -4.94
CA ARG A 3 -2.36 12.26 -5.88
C ARG A 3 -1.05 11.85 -5.20
N SER A 4 -0.71 12.47 -4.07
CA SER A 4 0.51 12.16 -3.30
C SER A 4 0.49 10.75 -2.73
N LEU A 5 -0.62 10.31 -2.13
CA LEU A 5 -0.76 8.98 -1.56
C LEU A 5 -0.71 7.89 -2.64
N ALA A 6 -1.41 8.11 -3.76
CA ALA A 6 -1.35 7.20 -4.91
C ALA A 6 0.07 7.07 -5.47
N PHE A 7 0.81 8.18 -5.54
CA PHE A 7 2.21 8.16 -5.95
C PHE A 7 3.10 7.34 -4.99
N CYS A 8 2.95 7.52 -3.68
CA CYS A 8 3.72 6.78 -2.68
C CYS A 8 3.46 5.28 -2.75
N VAL A 9 2.20 4.85 -2.82
CA VAL A 9 1.86 3.41 -2.91
C VAL A 9 2.41 2.80 -4.21
N ARG A 10 2.31 3.52 -5.33
CA ARG A 10 2.92 3.08 -6.60
C ARG A 10 4.43 2.89 -6.48
N LYS A 11 5.12 3.82 -5.83
CA LYS A 11 6.57 3.68 -5.57
C LYS A 11 6.88 2.43 -4.74
N ILE A 12 6.09 2.12 -3.71
CA ILE A 12 6.29 0.91 -2.91
C ILE A 12 6.08 -0.34 -3.78
N ARG A 13 4.99 -0.40 -4.56
CA ARG A 13 4.71 -1.49 -5.49
C ARG A 13 5.86 -1.75 -6.45
N ASP A 14 6.39 -0.70 -7.05
CA ASP A 14 7.46 -0.81 -8.05
C ASP A 14 8.74 -1.37 -7.41
N ASN A 15 9.07 -0.94 -6.18
CA ASN A 15 10.18 -1.51 -5.41
C ASN A 15 9.95 -2.98 -5.05
N LEU A 16 8.78 -3.34 -4.53
CA LEU A 16 8.46 -4.75 -4.22
C LEU A 16 8.50 -5.64 -5.47
N SER A 17 8.09 -5.10 -6.61
CA SER A 17 8.16 -5.81 -7.89
C SER A 17 9.60 -6.01 -8.34
N TYR A 18 10.49 -5.05 -8.04
CA TYR A 18 11.91 -5.17 -8.32
C TYR A 18 12.59 -6.23 -7.43
N VAL A 19 12.30 -6.25 -6.13
CA VAL A 19 12.89 -7.22 -5.20
C VAL A 19 12.36 -8.64 -5.43
N ASN A 20 11.09 -8.79 -5.81
CA ASN A 20 10.48 -10.10 -6.12
C ASN A 20 10.75 -10.59 -7.56
N ARG A 21 11.66 -9.98 -8.31
CA ARG A 21 12.00 -10.44 -9.67
C ARG A 21 12.47 -11.90 -9.63
N GLY A 22 11.79 -12.76 -10.38
CA GLY A 22 12.09 -14.21 -10.45
C GLY A 22 11.29 -15.08 -9.49
N VAL A 23 10.49 -14.49 -8.60
CA VAL A 23 9.53 -15.23 -7.77
C VAL A 23 8.24 -15.46 -8.56
N LEU A 24 7.78 -16.72 -8.63
CA LEU A 24 6.61 -17.10 -9.45
C LEU A 24 5.26 -16.62 -8.89
N GLN A 25 5.19 -16.30 -7.60
CA GLN A 25 3.94 -15.96 -6.92
C GLN A 25 4.10 -14.69 -6.08
N PRO A 26 3.07 -13.83 -6.04
CA PRO A 26 3.15 -12.60 -5.27
C PRO A 26 3.18 -12.87 -3.76
N GLY A 27 4.13 -12.24 -3.08
CA GLY A 27 4.25 -12.27 -1.61
C GLY A 27 3.06 -11.59 -0.91
N LEU A 28 3.00 -11.72 0.42
CA LEU A 28 1.92 -11.08 1.20
C LEU A 28 2.02 -9.56 1.15
N ALA A 29 3.24 -8.99 1.16
CA ALA A 29 3.45 -7.56 1.00
C ALA A 29 2.92 -7.03 -0.35
N GLN A 30 3.15 -7.77 -1.45
CA GLN A 30 2.63 -7.40 -2.77
C GLN A 30 1.10 -7.41 -2.80
N ARG A 31 0.46 -8.40 -2.16
CA ARG A 31 -1.00 -8.45 -2.05
C ARG A 31 -1.56 -7.30 -1.21
N LYS A 32 -0.91 -6.93 -0.12
CA LYS A 32 -1.30 -5.76 0.70
C LYS A 32 -1.18 -4.44 -0.08
N VAL A 33 -0.12 -4.26 -0.86
CA VAL A 33 0.00 -3.09 -1.75
C VAL A 33 -1.09 -3.06 -2.82
N GLN A 34 -1.37 -4.19 -3.46
CA GLN A 34 -2.44 -4.28 -4.45
C GLN A 34 -3.81 -3.95 -3.82
N HIS A 35 -4.06 -4.39 -2.59
CA HIS A 35 -5.27 -4.03 -1.86
C HIS A 35 -5.38 -2.52 -1.61
N LEU A 36 -4.29 -1.86 -1.20
CA LEU A 36 -4.24 -0.40 -1.07
C LEU A 36 -4.56 0.31 -2.39
N GLU A 37 -3.99 -0.14 -3.52
CA GLU A 37 -4.25 0.46 -4.83
C GLU A 37 -5.70 0.27 -5.29
N THR A 38 -6.22 -0.96 -5.19
CA THR A 38 -7.52 -1.33 -5.77
C THR A 38 -8.71 -0.95 -4.90
N THR A 39 -8.53 -0.91 -3.58
CA THR A 39 -9.62 -0.66 -2.63
C THR A 39 -9.57 0.77 -2.14
N TYR A 40 -8.42 1.25 -1.68
CA TYR A 40 -8.36 2.56 -1.03
C TYR A 40 -8.07 3.67 -2.02
N LEU A 41 -7.28 3.41 -3.06
CA LEU A 41 -6.90 4.43 -4.06
C LEU A 41 -7.74 4.43 -5.34
N SER A 42 -8.82 3.65 -5.40
CA SER A 42 -9.76 3.63 -6.52
C SER A 42 -10.88 4.67 -6.41
N HIS A 43 -11.14 5.19 -5.20
CA HIS A 43 -12.22 6.17 -4.99
C HIS A 43 -11.87 7.58 -5.49
N ASP A 44 -12.87 8.32 -5.95
CA ASP A 44 -12.63 9.74 -6.27
C ASP A 44 -12.44 10.59 -5.00
N ILE A 45 -11.87 11.79 -5.16
CA ILE A 45 -11.58 12.70 -4.06
C ILE A 45 -12.86 13.15 -3.35
N ASP A 46 -13.98 13.25 -4.08
CA ASP A 46 -15.29 13.58 -3.51
C ASP A 46 -15.75 12.50 -2.53
N ALA A 47 -15.62 11.22 -2.90
CA ALA A 47 -15.93 10.10 -2.01
C ALA A 47 -15.03 10.07 -0.75
N VAL A 48 -13.77 10.51 -0.86
CA VAL A 48 -12.88 10.66 0.30
C VAL A 48 -13.37 11.77 1.24
N PHE A 49 -13.88 12.87 0.70
CA PHE A 49 -14.46 13.94 1.52
C PHE A 49 -15.77 13.52 2.17
N GLU A 50 -16.64 12.79 1.46
CA GLU A 50 -17.88 12.23 2.02
C GLU A 50 -17.62 11.22 3.15
N TYR A 51 -16.59 10.38 3.01
CA TYR A 51 -16.17 9.45 4.06
C TYR A 51 -15.52 10.16 5.27
N GLY A 52 -14.94 11.34 5.07
CA GLY A 52 -14.21 12.09 6.07
C GLY A 52 -12.69 11.96 5.89
N LEU A 53 -12.03 13.11 5.70
CA LEU A 53 -10.59 13.15 5.42
C LEU A 53 -9.75 12.61 6.57
N HIS A 54 -10.09 12.94 7.82
CA HIS A 54 -9.34 12.48 8.98
C HIS A 54 -9.37 10.95 9.10
N ASP A 55 -10.57 10.37 9.06
CA ASP A 55 -10.78 8.92 9.12
C ASP A 55 -10.12 8.21 7.95
N TYR A 56 -10.16 8.80 6.76
CA TYR A 56 -9.49 8.27 5.58
C TYR A 56 -7.98 8.18 5.81
N ILE A 57 -7.36 9.27 6.27
CA ILE A 57 -5.92 9.32 6.52
C ILE A 57 -5.52 8.38 7.65
N GLN A 58 -6.28 8.31 8.74
CA GLN A 58 -6.02 7.37 9.84
C GLN A 58 -6.06 5.92 9.36
N LYS A 59 -7.10 5.54 8.61
CA LYS A 59 -7.22 4.19 8.05
C LYS A 59 -6.07 3.88 7.09
N PHE A 60 -5.71 4.84 6.24
CA PHE A 60 -4.61 4.69 5.29
C PHE A 60 -3.25 4.50 6.00
N LEU A 61 -2.97 5.28 7.06
CA LEU A 61 -1.74 5.15 7.85
C LEU A 61 -1.66 3.79 8.56
N ALA A 62 -2.78 3.29 9.10
CA ALA A 62 -2.82 1.97 9.72
C ALA A 62 -2.48 0.85 8.72
N LEU A 63 -3.06 0.89 7.52
CA LEU A 63 -2.76 -0.07 6.45
C LEU A 63 -1.31 0.03 5.97
N LEU A 64 -0.74 1.23 5.94
CA LEU A 64 0.66 1.46 5.60
C LEU A 64 1.59 0.86 6.65
N ALA A 65 1.26 0.98 7.94
CA ALA A 65 2.02 0.37 9.02
C ALA A 65 1.98 -1.17 8.96
N GLU A 66 0.80 -1.75 8.71
CA GLU A 66 0.68 -3.19 8.49
C GLU A 66 1.50 -3.67 7.29
N LEU A 67 1.50 -2.90 6.20
CA LEU A 67 2.33 -3.20 5.04
C LEU A 67 3.81 -3.15 5.39
N SER A 68 4.27 -2.14 6.12
CA SER A 68 5.66 -2.02 6.57
C SER A 68 6.11 -3.27 7.34
N GLY A 69 5.32 -3.70 8.33
CA GLY A 69 5.64 -4.91 9.10
C GLY A 69 5.63 -6.18 8.25
N GLN A 70 4.74 -6.26 7.24
CA GLN A 70 4.76 -7.38 6.31
C GLN A 70 6.01 -7.37 5.41
N ILE A 71 6.47 -6.21 4.96
CA ILE A 71 7.70 -6.08 4.18
C ILE A 71 8.91 -6.53 5.01
N GLU A 72 8.99 -6.12 6.28
CA GLU A 72 10.03 -6.57 7.20
C GLU A 72 10.04 -8.09 7.36
N THR A 73 8.85 -8.69 7.48
CA THR A 73 8.68 -10.15 7.60
C THR A 73 9.05 -10.89 6.30
N ASP A 74 8.57 -10.41 5.15
CA ASP A 74 8.75 -11.07 3.85
C ASP A 74 10.22 -11.04 3.39
N PHE A 75 10.96 -9.97 3.70
CA PHE A 75 12.34 -9.77 3.23
C PHE A 75 13.40 -9.90 4.32
N ARG A 76 12.99 -10.19 5.57
CA ARG A 76 13.89 -10.44 6.71
C ARG A 76 14.98 -9.38 6.86
N PHE A 77 14.60 -8.10 6.93
CA PHE A 77 15.56 -7.01 7.14
C PHE A 77 16.19 -6.99 8.56
N SER A 78 15.84 -7.94 9.43
CA SER A 78 16.40 -8.13 10.76
C SER A 78 17.52 -9.19 10.75
N GLU A 79 18.77 -8.74 10.81
CA GLU A 79 19.89 -9.48 11.42
C GLU A 79 19.94 -9.19 12.92
#